data_AF-X1QC42-F1
#
_entry.id   AF-X1QC42-F1
#
_cell.length_a   1.000
_cell.length_b   1.000
_cell.length_c   1.000
_cell.angle_alpha   90.00
_cell.angle_beta   90.00
_cell.angle_gamma   90.00
#
_symmetry.space_group_name_H-M   'P 1'
#
loop_
_entity.id
_entity.type
_entity.pdbx_description
1 polymer ?
#
loop_
_entity_poly.entity_id
_entity_poly.type
_entity_poly.pdbx_seq_one_letter_code
_entity_poly.pdbx_strand_id
1 'polypeptide(L)'
;MTLQIYNSLTRKKEKFVPVEKDKVKMYICGMTVYSDAHIGHARTYLAFDVIRRYFEYKRYKVTYVQNITDVDDKIITAANNEGIDALEYSKRFTDRCLGDLDKLGIRRADLYPKASETIPDMIKMTEKIIEKGYGYEADGDVYFSVEKFDDYGKLSGQNIEEMKAGAR
;
A
#
# COMPACT_ATOMS: atom_id res chain seq x y z
N MET A 1 14.40 -1.32 27.73
CA MET A 1 13.50 -2.32 27.13
C MET A 1 13.74 -2.38 25.62
N THR A 2 13.81 -3.59 25.07
CA THR A 2 13.99 -3.83 23.63
C THR A 2 12.70 -3.51 22.88
N LEU A 3 12.79 -2.85 21.72
CA LEU A 3 11.62 -2.54 20.87
C LEU A 3 10.94 -3.82 20.38
N GLN A 4 9.63 -3.92 20.57
CA GLN A 4 8.81 -5.02 20.08
C GLN A 4 7.64 -4.50 19.25
N ILE A 5 7.26 -5.24 18.20
CA ILE A 5 6.17 -4.90 17.28
C ILE A 5 5.24 -6.11 17.17
N TYR A 6 3.93 -5.86 17.15
CA TYR A 6 2.97 -6.91 16.86
C TYR A 6 3.04 -7.27 15.37
N ASN A 7 3.40 -8.52 15.07
CA ASN A 7 3.54 -9.02 13.71
C ASN A 7 2.27 -9.78 13.33
N SER A 8 1.50 -9.26 12.38
CA SER A 8 0.26 -9.90 11.92
C SER A 8 0.48 -11.31 11.38
N LEU A 9 1.64 -11.59 10.77
CA LEU A 9 1.97 -12.91 10.22
C LEU A 9 2.07 -13.99 11.31
N THR A 10 2.60 -13.62 12.48
CA THR A 10 2.82 -14.57 13.60
C THR A 10 1.87 -14.35 14.78
N ARG A 11 1.03 -13.32 14.71
CA ARG A 11 0.01 -12.92 15.69
C ARG A 11 0.55 -12.68 17.10
N LYS A 12 1.82 -12.30 17.22
CA LYS A 12 2.49 -12.04 18.50
C LYS A 12 3.37 -10.80 18.45
N LYS A 13 3.73 -10.28 19.62
CA LYS A 13 4.76 -9.24 19.73
C LYS A 13 6.13 -9.88 19.57
N GLU A 14 6.88 -9.40 18.59
CA GLU A 14 8.22 -9.88 18.28
C GLU A 14 9.25 -8.79 18.47
N LYS A 15 10.48 -9.17 18.80
CA LYS A 15 11.60 -8.23 18.85
C LYS A 15 11.81 -7.63 17.47
N PHE A 16 11.84 -6.30 17.38
CA PHE A 16 12.22 -5.63 16.15
C PHE A 16 13.72 -5.83 15.90
N VAL A 17 14.05 -6.40 14.75
CA VAL A 17 15.42 -6.56 14.25
C VAL A 17 15.47 -5.97 12.84
N PRO A 18 16.23 -4.90 12.59
CA PRO A 18 16.30 -4.30 11.27
C PRO A 18 17.06 -5.21 10.29
N VAL A 19 16.68 -5.17 9.01
CA VAL A 19 17.38 -5.91 7.94
C VAL A 19 18.81 -5.39 7.75
N GLU A 20 18.97 -4.06 7.80
CA GLU A 20 20.27 -3.39 7.77
C GLU A 20 20.47 -2.66 9.11
N LYS A 21 21.66 -2.78 9.72
CA LYS A 21 21.96 -2.16 11.01
C LYS A 21 21.57 -0.67 11.02
N ASP A 22 20.86 -0.26 12.07
CA ASP A 22 20.41 1.12 12.33
C ASP A 22 19.54 1.76 11.23
N LYS A 23 19.02 0.98 10.27
CA LYS A 23 18.13 1.45 9.21
C LYS A 23 16.79 0.74 9.22
N VAL A 24 15.73 1.49 8.93
CA VAL A 24 14.35 1.00 8.89
C VAL A 24 13.76 1.37 7.54
N LYS A 25 13.27 0.38 6.79
CA LYS A 25 12.49 0.61 5.57
C LYS A 25 11.03 0.31 5.88
N MET A 26 10.17 1.30 5.70
CA MET A 26 8.73 1.21 5.96
C MET A 26 7.95 1.52 4.68
N TYR A 27 7.02 0.65 4.33
CA TYR A 27 6.04 0.88 3.27
C TYR A 27 4.64 0.82 3.89
N ILE A 28 3.83 1.86 3.67
CA ILE A 28 2.44 1.92 4.12
C ILE A 28 1.57 2.24 2.91
N CYS A 29 0.52 1.45 2.69
CA CYS A 29 -0.42 1.70 1.59
C CYS A 29 -1.03 3.10 1.73
N GLY A 30 -0.95 3.89 0.67
CA GLY A 30 -1.58 5.22 0.60
C GLY A 30 -3.03 5.16 0.13
N MET A 31 -3.53 6.31 -0.31
CA MET A 31 -4.94 6.51 -0.65
C MET A 31 -5.19 6.24 -2.14
N THR A 32 -6.38 5.70 -2.44
CA THR A 32 -7.00 5.89 -3.75
C THR A 32 -7.59 7.29 -3.79
N VAL A 33 -7.01 8.17 -4.62
CA VAL A 33 -7.29 9.62 -4.62
C VAL A 33 -8.49 9.97 -5.50
N TYR A 34 -9.65 9.37 -5.18
CA TYR A 34 -10.93 9.65 -5.87
C TYR A 34 -11.85 10.58 -5.06
N SER A 35 -11.54 10.86 -3.80
CA SER A 35 -12.32 11.74 -2.92
C SER A 35 -11.44 12.34 -1.82
N ASP A 36 -12.02 13.24 -1.01
CA ASP A 36 -11.36 13.78 0.17
C ASP A 36 -11.00 12.70 1.19
N ALA A 37 -9.96 12.97 1.98
CA ALA A 37 -9.56 12.09 3.07
C ALA A 37 -10.57 12.14 4.22
N HIS A 38 -11.01 10.98 4.70
CA HIS A 38 -11.85 10.86 5.89
C HIS A 38 -11.03 10.48 7.15
N ILE A 39 -11.66 10.54 8.33
CA ILE A 39 -11.00 10.28 9.62
C ILE A 39 -10.29 8.91 9.73
N GLY A 40 -10.76 7.89 9.01
CA GLY A 40 -10.07 6.60 8.91
C GLY A 40 -8.66 6.69 8.32
N HIS A 41 -8.46 7.54 7.31
CA HIS A 41 -7.14 7.81 6.72
C HIS A 41 -6.27 8.56 7.73
N ALA A 42 -6.82 9.61 8.35
CA ALA A 42 -6.12 10.39 9.37
C ALA A 42 -5.62 9.51 10.53
N ARG A 43 -6.49 8.64 11.08
CA ARG A 43 -6.11 7.67 12.13
C ARG A 43 -4.95 6.80 11.70
N THR A 44 -5.01 6.24 10.49
CA THR A 44 -4.00 5.31 9.97
C THR A 44 -2.66 6.01 9.80
N TYR A 45 -2.63 7.15 9.11
CA TYR A 45 -1.38 7.85 8.81
C TYR A 45 -0.77 8.52 10.04
N LEU A 46 -1.60 8.99 10.98
CA LEU A 46 -1.12 9.46 12.27
C LEU A 46 -0.45 8.33 13.06
N ALA A 47 -1.03 7.13 13.10
CA ALA A 47 -0.44 5.99 13.79
C ALA A 47 0.94 5.63 13.22
N PHE A 48 1.08 5.61 11.89
CA PHE A 48 2.37 5.33 11.25
C PHE A 48 3.38 6.48 11.34
N ASP A 49 2.93 7.74 11.39
CA ASP A 49 3.81 8.87 11.70
C ASP A 49 4.37 8.78 13.13
N VAL A 50 3.53 8.40 14.11
CA VAL A 50 3.99 8.13 15.49
C VAL A 50 5.02 7.00 15.51
N ILE A 51 4.78 5.92 14.77
CA ILE A 51 5.74 4.80 14.66
C ILE A 51 7.06 5.26 14.05
N ARG A 52 7.03 6.00 12.92
CA ARG A 52 8.22 6.57 12.28
C ARG A 52 9.00 7.44 13.27
N ARG A 53 8.34 8.39 13.93
CA ARG A 53 8.96 9.30 14.91
C ARG A 53 9.59 8.54 16.07
N TYR A 54 8.97 7.44 16.51
CA TYR A 54 9.54 6.61 17.56
C TYR A 54 10.82 5.89 17.10
N PHE A 55 10.87 5.39 15.87
CA PHE A 55 12.10 4.83 15.30
C PHE A 55 13.21 5.88 15.20
N GLU A 56 12.90 7.08 14.70
CA GLU A 56 13.86 8.20 14.62
C GLU A 56 14.36 8.62 16.01
N TYR A 57 13.47 8.69 17.00
CA TYR A 57 13.84 8.91 18.40
C TYR A 57 14.80 7.85 18.95
N LYS A 58 14.62 6.59 18.53
CA LYS A 58 15.53 5.47 18.80
C LYS A 58 16.80 5.47 17.94
N ARG A 59 17.06 6.55 17.20
CA ARG A 59 18.24 6.77 16.34
C ARG A 59 18.33 5.89 15.10
N TYR A 60 17.23 5.28 14.68
CA TYR A 60 17.17 4.64 13.37
C TYR A 60 17.08 5.69 12.26
N LYS A 61 17.77 5.43 11.15
CA LYS A 61 17.51 6.11 9.88
C LYS A 61 16.31 5.44 9.20
N VAL A 62 15.19 6.12 9.18
CA VAL A 62 13.95 5.62 8.57
C VAL A 62 13.88 6.07 7.10
N THR A 63 13.52 5.16 6.22
CA THR A 63 13.03 5.45 4.87
C THR A 63 11.56 5.03 4.83
N TYR A 64 10.67 6.01 4.72
CA TYR A 64 9.24 5.84 4.70
C TYR A 64 8.69 6.08 3.30
N VAL A 65 8.06 5.06 2.72
CA VAL A 65 7.39 5.09 1.42
C VAL A 65 5.89 4.94 1.62
N GLN A 66 5.12 5.77 0.92
CA GLN A 66 3.66 5.67 0.87
C GLN A 66 3.21 5.88 -0.57
N ASN A 67 2.59 4.90 -1.21
CA ASN A 67 2.16 5.04 -2.61
C ASN A 67 0.97 6.01 -2.74
N ILE A 68 0.68 6.43 -3.97
CA ILE A 68 -0.59 7.07 -4.33
C ILE A 68 -1.23 6.19 -5.40
N THR A 69 -2.45 5.73 -5.15
CA THR A 69 -3.24 5.01 -6.15
C THR A 69 -4.02 6.06 -6.95
N ASP A 70 -3.43 6.51 -8.05
CA ASP A 70 -3.95 7.56 -8.93
C ASP A 70 -4.57 7.04 -10.23
N VAL A 71 -4.61 5.72 -10.39
CA VAL A 71 -5.31 4.97 -11.45
C VAL A 71 -6.16 3.90 -10.78
N ASP A 72 -7.48 4.01 -10.88
CA ASP A 72 -8.47 3.13 -10.26
C ASP A 72 -9.85 3.36 -10.91
N ASP A 73 -10.70 2.34 -10.94
CA ASP A 73 -12.05 2.43 -11.52
C ASP A 73 -12.89 3.56 -10.92
N LYS A 74 -12.74 3.83 -9.61
CA LYS A 74 -13.45 4.93 -8.94
C LYS A 74 -12.99 6.29 -9.44
N ILE A 75 -11.70 6.44 -9.74
CA ILE A 75 -11.14 7.67 -10.28
C ILE A 75 -11.66 7.87 -11.71
N ILE A 76 -11.59 6.84 -12.55
CA ILE A 76 -12.08 6.89 -13.94
C ILE A 76 -13.56 7.27 -13.97
N THR A 77 -14.38 6.60 -13.15
CA THR A 77 -15.82 6.87 -13.07
C THR A 77 -16.10 8.30 -12.63
N ALA A 78 -15.42 8.79 -11.59
CA ALA A 78 -15.65 10.14 -11.06
C ALA A 78 -15.15 11.23 -12.01
N ALA A 79 -14.01 11.02 -12.68
CA ALA A 79 -13.48 11.93 -13.69
C ALA A 79 -14.40 12.05 -14.90
N ASN A 80 -14.94 10.92 -15.39
CA ASN A 80 -15.94 10.91 -16.47
C ASN A 80 -17.21 11.69 -16.10
N ASN A 81 -17.68 11.54 -14.85
CA ASN A 81 -18.86 12.28 -14.37
C ASN A 81 -18.64 13.80 -14.30
N GLU A 82 -17.40 14.24 -14.07
CA GLU A 82 -17.02 15.66 -14.06
C GLU A 82 -16.54 16.18 -15.42
N GLY A 83 -16.38 15.29 -16.41
CA GLY A 83 -15.91 15.64 -17.75
C GLY A 83 -14.44 16.12 -17.78
N ILE A 84 -13.59 15.63 -16.89
CA ILE A 84 -12.17 15.97 -16.81
C ILE A 84 -11.28 14.74 -16.95
N ASP A 85 -9.98 14.96 -17.22
CA ASP A 85 -9.00 13.89 -17.28
C ASP A 85 -8.84 13.18 -15.91
N ALA A 86 -8.65 11.86 -15.95
CA ALA A 86 -8.55 11.04 -14.73
C ALA A 86 -7.30 11.36 -13.90
N LEU A 87 -6.18 11.69 -14.53
CA LEU A 87 -4.96 12.08 -13.82
C LEU A 87 -5.05 13.51 -13.28
N GLU A 88 -5.76 14.41 -13.97
CA GLU A 88 -6.11 15.72 -13.41
C GLU A 88 -7.01 15.58 -12.17
N TYR A 89 -8.02 14.72 -12.25
CA TYR A 89 -8.93 14.40 -11.15
C TYR A 89 -8.17 13.88 -9.93
N SER A 90 -7.33 12.86 -10.13
CA SER A 90 -6.56 12.22 -9.06
C SER A 90 -5.49 13.14 -8.47
N LYS A 91 -4.85 13.99 -9.29
CA LYS A 91 -3.91 15.00 -8.82
C LYS A 91 -4.58 16.01 -7.89
N ARG A 92 -5.77 16.50 -8.23
CA ARG A 92 -6.54 17.43 -7.38
C ARG A 92 -6.78 16.86 -5.98
N PHE A 93 -7.20 15.59 -5.89
CA PHE A 93 -7.43 14.94 -4.60
C PHE A 93 -6.13 14.54 -3.90
N THR A 94 -5.07 14.21 -4.64
CA THR A 94 -3.73 14.02 -4.06
C THR A 94 -3.30 15.27 -3.29
N ASP A 95 -3.36 16.44 -3.94
CA ASP A 95 -2.93 17.70 -3.35
C ASP A 95 -3.78 18.06 -2.11
N ARG A 96 -5.11 17.88 -2.19
CA ARG A 96 -6.05 18.11 -1.07
C ARG A 96 -5.78 17.18 0.11
N CYS A 97 -5.78 15.88 -0.13
CA CYS A 97 -5.60 14.88 0.92
C CYS A 97 -4.27 15.04 1.63
N LEU A 98 -3.19 15.26 0.89
CA LEU A 98 -1.89 15.51 1.48
C LEU A 98 -1.84 16.84 2.28
N GLY A 99 -2.51 17.88 1.79
CA GLY A 99 -2.66 19.14 2.53
C GLY A 99 -3.44 18.97 3.83
N ASP A 100 -4.44 18.07 3.87
CA ASP A 100 -5.17 17.76 5.11
C ASP A 100 -4.31 17.00 6.11
N LEU A 101 -3.44 16.09 5.65
CA LEU A 101 -2.46 15.44 6.53
C LEU A 101 -1.45 16.44 7.12
N ASP A 102 -1.01 17.43 6.33
CA ASP A 102 -0.13 18.49 6.83
C ASP A 102 -0.79 19.32 7.94
N LYS A 103 -2.07 19.68 7.78
CA LYS A 103 -2.83 20.41 8.81
C LYS A 103 -2.96 19.63 10.11
N LEU A 104 -2.94 18.29 10.04
CA LEU A 104 -2.91 17.40 11.20
C LEU A 104 -1.51 17.23 11.80
N GLY A 105 -0.48 17.86 11.22
CA GLY A 105 0.90 17.75 11.66
C GLY A 105 1.56 16.41 11.34
N ILE A 106 0.95 15.61 10.46
CA ILE A 106 1.50 14.33 9.98
C ILE A 106 2.63 14.65 9.00
N ARG A 107 3.82 14.08 9.22
CA ARG A 107 4.96 14.33 8.32
C ARG A 107 4.77 13.61 7.00
N ARG A 108 5.14 14.28 5.90
CA ARG A 108 5.22 13.67 4.57
C ARG A 108 6.15 12.44 4.59
N ALA A 109 5.77 11.39 3.86
CA ALA A 109 6.65 10.28 3.56
C ALA A 109 7.87 10.76 2.75
N ASP A 110 8.95 9.99 2.75
CA ASP A 110 10.15 10.33 2.00
C ASP A 110 9.93 10.15 0.49
N LEU A 111 9.06 9.22 0.10
CA LEU A 111 8.70 8.94 -1.29
C LEU A 111 7.20 8.66 -1.44
N TYR A 112 6.63 9.19 -2.52
CA TYR A 112 5.24 9.00 -2.93
C TYR A 112 5.14 8.44 -4.36
N PRO A 113 5.51 7.18 -4.60
CA PRO A 113 5.38 6.58 -5.93
C PRO A 113 3.91 6.52 -6.33
N LYS A 114 3.61 6.97 -7.55
CA LYS A 114 2.27 6.90 -8.13
C LYS A 114 2.09 5.63 -8.95
N ALA A 115 0.87 5.12 -9.01
CA ALA A 115 0.57 3.96 -9.85
C ALA A 115 0.81 4.29 -11.33
N SER A 116 0.36 5.45 -11.80
CA SER A 116 0.56 5.93 -13.18
C SER A 116 2.03 6.02 -13.60
N GLU A 117 2.93 6.31 -12.67
CA GLU A 117 4.37 6.49 -12.92
C GLU A 117 5.16 5.17 -12.80
N THR A 118 4.54 4.09 -12.33
CA THR A 118 5.20 2.79 -12.06
C THR A 118 4.70 1.64 -12.93
N ILE A 119 3.86 1.92 -13.93
CA ILE A 119 3.34 0.94 -14.89
C ILE A 119 4.44 0.06 -15.53
N PRO A 120 5.60 0.60 -15.98
CA PRO A 120 6.66 -0.25 -16.54
C PRO A 120 7.19 -1.29 -15.54
N ASP A 121 7.29 -0.94 -14.26
CA ASP A 121 7.72 -1.86 -13.20
C ASP A 121 6.66 -2.92 -12.90
N MET A 122 5.37 -2.54 -12.94
CA MET A 122 4.25 -3.47 -12.79
C MET A 122 4.24 -4.51 -13.92
N ILE A 123 4.39 -4.07 -15.19
CA ILE A 123 4.46 -4.97 -16.35
C ILE A 123 5.62 -5.95 -16.17
N LYS A 124 6.82 -5.46 -15.85
CA LYS A 124 8.01 -6.30 -15.63
C LYS A 124 7.83 -7.30 -14.47
N MET A 125 7.09 -6.94 -13.42
CA MET A 125 6.77 -7.86 -12.34
C MET A 125 5.78 -8.93 -12.78
N THR A 126 4.74 -8.54 -13.54
CA THR A 126 3.75 -9.45 -14.10
C THR A 126 4.38 -10.45 -15.07
N GLU A 127 5.27 -10.01 -15.96
CA GLU A 127 6.03 -10.90 -16.85
C GLU A 127 6.78 -11.98 -16.07
N LYS A 128 7.51 -11.58 -15.01
CA LYS A 128 8.23 -12.54 -14.15
C LYS A 128 7.31 -13.51 -13.41
N ILE A 129 6.11 -13.07 -13.05
CA ILE A 129 5.11 -13.93 -12.40
C ILE A 129 4.61 -14.99 -13.39
N ILE A 130 4.36 -14.60 -14.64
CA ILE A 130 3.98 -15.52 -15.73
C ILE A 130 5.14 -16.49 -16.04
N GLU A 131 6.36 -15.99 -16.22
CA GLU A 131 7.56 -16.80 -16.50
C GLU A 131 7.80 -17.88 -15.44
N LYS A 132 7.50 -17.56 -14.17
CA LYS A 132 7.61 -18.51 -13.04
C LYS A 132 6.42 -19.46 -12.91
N GLY A 133 5.43 -19.38 -13.81
CA GLY A 133 4.26 -20.24 -13.84
C GLY A 133 3.18 -19.91 -12.81
N TYR A 134 3.29 -18.77 -12.12
CA TYR A 134 2.29 -18.28 -11.15
C TYR A 134 1.24 -17.36 -11.77
N GLY A 135 1.51 -16.79 -12.95
CA GLY A 135 0.55 -15.98 -13.71
C GLY A 135 0.01 -16.72 -14.93
N TYR A 136 -1.18 -16.34 -15.36
CA TYR A 136 -1.78 -16.81 -16.62
C TYR A 136 -2.67 -15.74 -17.24
N GLU A 137 -2.75 -15.74 -18.57
CA GLU A 137 -3.65 -14.88 -19.33
C GLU A 137 -5.01 -15.56 -19.47
N ALA A 138 -6.09 -14.80 -19.35
CA ALA A 138 -7.45 -15.23 -19.65
C ALA A 138 -8.27 -14.02 -20.11
N ASP A 139 -8.98 -14.15 -21.23
CA ASP A 139 -9.90 -13.13 -21.76
C ASP A 139 -9.30 -11.71 -21.92
N GLY A 140 -8.00 -11.64 -22.23
CA GLY A 140 -7.27 -10.38 -22.40
C GLY A 140 -6.73 -9.77 -21.10
N ASP A 141 -7.00 -10.39 -19.96
CA ASP A 141 -6.49 -10.01 -18.64
C ASP A 141 -5.39 -10.99 -18.17
N VAL A 142 -4.58 -10.54 -17.20
CA VAL A 142 -3.57 -11.39 -16.54
C VAL A 142 -3.95 -11.63 -15.08
N TYR A 143 -4.05 -12.91 -14.71
CA TYR A 143 -4.42 -13.36 -13.38
C TYR A 143 -3.24 -14.01 -12.65
N PHE A 144 -3.25 -13.90 -11.31
CA PHE A 144 -2.34 -14.63 -10.43
C PHE A 144 -3.01 -15.91 -9.92
N SER A 145 -2.37 -17.06 -10.14
CA SER A 145 -2.84 -18.36 -9.67
C SER A 145 -2.54 -18.56 -8.19
N VAL A 146 -3.51 -18.20 -7.34
CA VAL A 146 -3.41 -18.34 -5.88
C VAL A 146 -3.21 -19.80 -5.44
N GLU A 147 -3.74 -20.76 -6.21
CA GLU A 147 -3.64 -22.20 -5.93
C GLU A 147 -2.21 -22.73 -6.09
N LYS A 148 -1.40 -22.09 -6.95
CA LYS A 148 0.01 -22.46 -7.14
C LYS A 148 0.93 -21.89 -6.07
N PHE A 149 0.44 -20.95 -5.25
CA PHE A 149 1.24 -20.31 -4.21
C PHE A 149 0.90 -20.92 -2.84
N ASP A 150 1.68 -21.92 -2.42
CA ASP A 150 1.46 -22.68 -1.17
C ASP A 150 1.28 -21.82 0.08
N ASP A 151 1.91 -20.64 0.09
CA ASP A 151 1.89 -19.69 1.20
C ASP A 151 0.68 -18.72 1.14
N TYR A 152 -0.25 -18.89 0.20
CA TYR A 152 -1.41 -18.02 0.07
C TYR A 152 -2.28 -18.06 1.33
N GLY A 153 -2.77 -16.90 1.74
CA GLY A 153 -3.58 -16.78 2.96
C GLY A 153 -2.79 -16.78 4.28
N LYS A 154 -1.47 -17.04 4.30
CA LYS A 154 -0.69 -17.07 5.56
C LYS A 154 -0.76 -15.80 6.41
N LEU A 155 -0.96 -14.64 5.79
CA LEU A 155 -1.04 -13.34 6.47
C LEU A 155 -2.39 -13.13 7.18
N SER A 156 -3.51 -13.46 6.53
CA SER A 156 -4.85 -13.39 7.14
C SER A 156 -5.10 -14.61 8.05
N GLY A 157 -4.45 -15.73 7.72
CA GLY A 157 -4.70 -17.07 8.24
C GLY A 157 -6.04 -17.66 7.80
N GLN A 158 -6.54 -17.23 6.65
CA GLN A 158 -7.67 -17.86 5.95
C GLN A 158 -7.13 -18.88 4.94
N ASN A 159 -7.84 -20.00 4.78
CA ASN A 159 -7.53 -20.95 3.70
C ASN A 159 -8.28 -20.55 2.40
N ILE A 160 -7.83 -21.10 1.27
CA ILE A 160 -8.40 -20.78 -0.06
C ILE A 160 -9.89 -21.14 -0.14
N GLU A 161 -10.30 -22.26 0.46
CA GLU A 161 -11.69 -22.73 0.44
C GLU A 161 -12.65 -21.78 1.17
N GLU A 162 -12.26 -21.26 2.34
CA GLU A 162 -13.01 -20.25 3.08
C GLU A 162 -13.12 -18.93 2.31
N MET A 163 -12.05 -18.54 1.60
CA MET A 163 -12.06 -17.34 0.76
C MET A 163 -13.00 -17.50 -0.44
N LYS A 164 -13.03 -18.68 -1.08
CA LYS A 164 -13.97 -18.98 -2.18
C LYS A 164 -15.41 -19.01 -1.68
N ALA A 165 -15.67 -19.59 -0.51
CA ALA A 165 -17.02 -19.62 0.09
C ALA A 165 -17.53 -18.22 0.51
N GLY A 166 -16.60 -17.30 0.82
CA GLY A 166 -16.89 -15.91 1.18
C GLY A 166 -16.96 -14.94 -0.01
N ALA A 167 -16.46 -15.34 -1.19
CA ALA A 167 -16.56 -14.56 -2.41
C ALA A 167 -18.03 -14.59 -2.88
N ARG A 168 -18.71 -13.45 -2.75
CA ARG A 168 -20.09 -13.24 -3.21
C ARG A 168 -20.09 -12.46 -4.50
#